data_AF-L7CDV9-F1
#
_entry.id   AF-L7CDV9-F1
#
_cell.length_a   1.000
_cell.length_b   1.000
_cell.length_c   1.000
_cell.angle_alpha   90.00
_cell.angle_beta   90.00
_cell.angle_gamma   90.00
#
_symmetry.space_group_name_H-M   'P 1'
#
loop_
_entity.id
_entity.type
_entity.pdbx_description
1 polymer ?
#
loop_
_entity_poly.entity_id
_entity_poly.type
_entity_poly.pdbx_seq_one_letter_code
_entity_poly.pdbx_strand_id
1 'polypeptide(L)' 'MENKMNTQWITRGTIGALAFAALLATNTGCQVSLNGQTLPSPHYLQDDVQYFPAGPEFKLSREAAALQAARAEEKRNQR' A
#
# COMPACT_ATOMS: atom_id res chain seq x y z
N MET A 1 -42.13 -38.52 14.79
CA MET A 1 -40.88 -38.07 15.44
C MET A 1 -39.88 -37.49 14.42
N GLU A 2 -40.10 -37.69 13.11
CA GLU A 2 -39.34 -37.13 11.98
C GLU A 2 -39.04 -35.61 12.08
N ASN A 3 -40.05 -34.81 12.44
CA ASN A 3 -39.98 -33.35 12.27
C ASN A 3 -39.02 -32.66 13.26
N LYS A 4 -38.88 -33.18 14.50
CA LYS A 4 -37.99 -32.58 15.51
C LYS A 4 -36.52 -32.79 15.16
N MET A 5 -36.18 -33.95 14.61
CA MET A 5 -34.80 -34.30 14.23
C MET A 5 -34.32 -33.44 13.05
N ASN A 6 -35.19 -33.23 12.05
CA ASN A 6 -34.89 -32.37 10.91
C ASN A 6 -34.71 -30.91 11.31
N THR A 7 -35.55 -30.37 12.19
CA THR A 7 -35.38 -29.00 12.71
C THR A 7 -34.08 -28.84 13.50
N GLN A 8 -33.66 -29.85 14.27
CA GLN A 8 -32.40 -29.82 15.03
C GLN A 8 -31.16 -29.93 14.14
N TRP A 9 -31.21 -30.73 13.07
CA TRP A 9 -30.12 -30.81 12.09
C TRP A 9 -29.97 -29.50 11.31
N ILE A 10 -31.09 -28.88 10.92
CA ILE A 10 -31.08 -27.59 10.22
C ILE A 10 -30.53 -26.49 11.14
N THR A 11 -31.01 -26.39 12.39
CA THR A 11 -30.51 -25.36 13.32
C THR A 11 -29.04 -25.52 13.68
N ARG A 12 -28.55 -26.76 13.85
CA ARG A 12 -27.12 -26.98 14.11
C ARG A 12 -26.26 -26.64 12.88
N GLY A 13 -26.76 -26.97 11.68
CA GLY A 13 -26.11 -26.61 10.42
C GLY A 13 -26.03 -25.10 10.21
N THR A 14 -27.11 -24.36 10.47
CA THR A 14 -27.12 -22.90 10.32
C THR A 14 -26.23 -22.20 11.34
N ILE A 15 -26.20 -22.66 12.59
CA ILE A 15 -25.27 -22.12 13.60
C ILE A 15 -23.81 -22.36 13.20
N GLY A 16 -23.48 -23.57 12.73
CA GLY A 16 -22.14 -23.89 12.26
C GLY A 16 -21.71 -23.04 11.06
N ALA A 17 -22.61 -22.85 10.09
CA ALA A 17 -22.36 -22.02 8.92
C ALA A 17 -22.16 -20.54 9.29
N LEU A 18 -22.97 -19.99 10.19
CA LEU A 18 -22.82 -18.62 10.67
C LEU A 18 -21.51 -18.40 11.43
N ALA A 19 -21.12 -19.33 12.30
CA ALA A 19 -19.85 -19.26 13.01
C ALA A 19 -18.66 -19.30 12.05
N PHE A 20 -18.72 -20.16 11.03
CA PHE A 20 -17.67 -20.26 10.01
C PHE A 20 -17.58 -19.00 9.14
N ALA A 21 -18.72 -18.44 8.73
CA ALA A 21 -18.77 -17.19 7.97
C ALA A 21 -18.21 -16.00 8.78
N ALA A 22 -18.52 -15.92 10.08
CA ALA A 22 -17.96 -14.90 10.97
C ALA A 22 -16.43 -15.03 11.10
N LEU A 23 -15.91 -16.26 11.19
CA LEU A 23 -14.46 -16.52 11.26
C LEU A 23 -13.74 -16.12 9.97
N LEU A 24 -14.36 -16.34 8.81
CA LEU A 24 -13.81 -15.92 7.52
C LEU A 24 -13.78 -14.40 7.39
N ALA A 25 -14.83 -13.71 7.84
CA ALA A 25 -14.93 -12.25 7.75
C ALA A 25 -13.86 -11.53 8.59
N THR A 26 -13.41 -12.10 9.71
CA THR A 26 -12.32 -11.52 10.51
C THR A 26 -10.93 -11.82 9.96
N ASN A 27 -10.78 -12.85 9.11
CA ASN A 27 -9.50 -13.23 8.51
C ASN A 27 -9.25 -12.57 7.14
N THR A 28 -10.27 -12.02 6.50
CA THR A 28 -10.10 -11.16 5.33
C THR A 28 -9.66 -9.77 5.78
N GLY A 29 -8.39 -9.43 5.54
CA GLY A 29 -7.86 -8.10 5.83
C GLY A 29 -8.61 -7.03 5.04
N CYS A 30 -9.05 -5.97 5.73
CA CYS A 30 -9.59 -4.78 5.08
C CYS A 30 -8.42 -4.02 4.46
N GLN A 31 -8.40 -3.91 3.13
CA GLN A 31 -7.38 -3.17 2.42
C GLN A 31 -7.40 -1.71 2.87
N VAL A 32 -6.31 -1.23 3.47
CA VAL A 32 -6.27 0.10 4.10
C VAL A 32 -6.04 1.16 3.03
N SER A 33 -7.03 2.05 2.86
CA SER A 33 -6.93 3.23 2.01
C SER A 33 -6.86 4.48 2.88
N LEU A 34 -5.74 5.20 2.81
CA LEU A 34 -5.57 6.50 3.48
C LEU A 34 -5.20 7.54 2.42
N ASN A 35 -5.82 8.73 2.49
CA ASN A 35 -5.58 9.83 1.55
C ASN A 35 -5.73 9.47 0.06
N GLY A 36 -6.59 8.50 -0.27
CA GLY A 36 -6.77 8.03 -1.64
C GLY A 36 -5.68 7.08 -2.16
N GLN A 37 -4.71 6.72 -1.32
CA GLN A 37 -3.70 5.71 -1.62
C GLN A 37 -3.99 4.42 -0.84
N THR A 38 -3.90 3.30 -1.55
CA THR A 38 -3.96 1.98 -0.93
C THR A 38 -2.60 1.58 -0.41
N LEU A 39 -2.47 1.43 0.90
CA LEU A 39 -1.19 1.18 1.54
C LEU A 39 -0.82 -0.32 1.49
N PRO A 40 0.46 -0.67 1.29
CA PRO A 40 0.93 -2.05 1.28
C PRO A 40 0.65 -2.83 2.57
N SER A 41 0.61 -2.11 3.71
CA SER A 41 0.30 -2.69 5.02
C SER A 41 -0.48 -1.68 5.87
N PRO A 42 -1.25 -2.14 6.88
CA PRO A 42 -1.99 -1.25 7.78
C PRO A 42 -1.09 -0.30 8.59
N HIS A 43 0.17 -0.67 8.81
CA HIS A 43 1.12 0.05 9.65
C HIS A 43 2.18 0.80 8.82
N TYR A 44 1.99 0.93 7.51
CA TYR A 44 3.00 1.51 6.60
C TYR A 44 3.46 2.91 7.00
N LEU A 45 2.61 3.71 7.64
CA LEU A 45 2.97 5.06 8.14
C LEU A 45 3.67 5.05 9.50
N GLN A 46 3.55 3.95 10.26
CA GLN A 46 4.24 3.74 11.53
C GLN A 46 5.51 2.89 11.37
N ASP A 47 5.70 2.27 10.21
CA ASP A 47 6.88 1.47 9.92
C ASP A 47 8.12 2.37 9.92
N ASP A 48 9.14 1.93 10.65
CA ASP A 48 10.30 2.74 10.95
C ASP A 48 11.12 2.99 9.68
N VAL A 49 11.82 4.14 9.67
CA VAL A 49 12.83 4.60 8.69
C VAL A 49 12.91 3.74 7.43
N GLN A 50 12.20 4.16 6.39
CA GLN A 50 12.59 3.75 5.06
C GLN A 50 14.00 4.28 4.80
N TYR A 51 14.97 3.38 4.66
CA TYR A 51 16.35 3.77 4.38
C TYR A 51 16.40 4.51 3.04
N PHE A 52 16.56 5.83 3.12
CA PHE A 52 16.92 6.66 1.98
C PHE A 52 18.43 6.87 2.06
N PRO A 53 19.21 6.39 1.08
CA PRO A 53 20.64 6.70 1.06
C PRO A 53 20.81 8.22 1.02
N ALA A 54 21.92 8.71 1.60
CA ALA A 54 22.25 10.12 1.52
C ALA A 54 22.26 10.52 0.04
N GLY A 55 21.44 11.53 -0.30
CA GLY A 55 21.43 12.09 -1.64
C GLY A 55 22.78 12.71 -1.99
N PRO A 56 23.00 13.08 -3.26
CA PRO A 56 24.19 13.83 -3.63
C PRO A 56 24.31 15.10 -2.79
N GLU A 57 25.50 15.40 -2.27
CA GLU A 57 25.79 16.63 -1.49
C GLU A 57 25.34 17.90 -2.21
N PHE A 58 25.46 17.89 -3.55
CA PHE A 58 25.04 18.99 -4.39
C PHE A 58 23.60 18.83 -4.88
N LYS A 59 22.69 19.62 -4.31
CA LYS A 59 21.25 19.58 -4.60
C LYS A 59 20.87 20.00 -6.03
N LEU A 60 21.70 20.81 -6.70
CA LEU A 60 21.36 21.50 -7.94
C LEU A 60 22.14 20.98 -9.17
N SER A 61 22.36 19.67 -9.23
CA SER A 61 23.16 19.03 -10.29
C SER A 61 22.60 19.29 -11.69
N ARG A 62 21.27 19.36 -11.83
CA ARG A 62 20.60 19.63 -13.11
C ARG A 62 20.80 21.08 -13.57
N GLU A 63 20.71 22.02 -12.64
CA GLU A 63 20.88 23.45 -12.90
C GLU A 63 22.34 23.76 -13.24
N ALA A 64 23.29 23.12 -12.54
CA ALA A 64 24.71 23.25 -12.87
C ALA A 64 25.03 22.69 -14.27
N ALA A 65 24.48 21.51 -14.61
CA ALA A 65 24.64 20.94 -15.93
C ALA A 65 24.03 21.84 -17.03
N ALA A 66 22.84 22.41 -16.78
CA ALA A 66 22.20 23.34 -17.69
C ALA A 66 23.02 24.62 -17.91
N LEU A 67 23.55 25.22 -16.84
CA LEU A 67 24.43 26.40 -16.93
C LEU A 67 25.73 26.09 -17.69
N GLN A 68 26.29 24.90 -17.49
CA GLN A 68 27.50 24.49 -18.19
C GLN A 68 27.24 24.29 -19.69
N ALA A 69 26.10 23.70 -20.06
CA ALA A 69 25.68 23.56 -21.45
C ALA A 69 25.44 24.92 -22.11
N ALA A 70 24.72 25.83 -21.45
CA ALA A 70 24.46 27.18 -21.96
C ALA A 70 25.76 27.96 -22.22
N ARG A 71 26.70 27.94 -21.26
CA ARG A 71 28.02 28.59 -21.43
C ARG A 71 28.85 27.98 -22.55
N ALA A 72 28.73 26.68 -22.79
CA ALA A 72 29.43 26.01 -23.89
C ALA A 72 28.85 26.44 -25.26
N GLU A 73 27.54 26.61 -25.34
CA GLU A 73 26.86 27.13 -26.53
C GLU A 73 27.21 28.59 -26.80
N GLU A 74 27.18 29.45 -25.79
CA GLU A 74 27.63 30.86 -25.92
C GLU A 74 29.06 30.94 -26.45
N LYS A 75 29.98 30.15 -25.88
CA LYS A 75 31.38 30.11 -26.34
C LYS A 75 31.53 29.60 -27.77
N ARG A 76 30.67 28.66 -28.20
CA ARG A 76 30.66 28.15 -29.58
C ARG A 76 30.16 29.20 -30.55
N ASN A 77 29.13 29.97 -30.19
CA ASN A 77 28.57 31.04 -31.02
C ASN A 77 29.48 32.29 -31.09
N GLN A 78 30.39 32.47 -30.12
CA GLN A 78 31.37 33.56 -30.09
C GLN A 78 32.63 33.31 -30.93
N ARG A 79 32.80 32.10 -31.48
CA ARG A 79 33.92 31.74 -32.38
C ARG A 79 33.46 31.78 -33.83
#